data_AF-A0A8T4QN89-F1
#
_entry.id   AF-A0A8T4QN89-F1
#
_cell.length_a   1.000
_cell.length_b   1.000
_cell.length_c   1.000
_cell.angle_alpha   90.00
_cell.angle_beta   90.00
_cell.angle_gamma   90.00
#
_symmetry.space_group_name_H-M   'P 1'
#
loop_
_entity.id
_entity.type
_entity.pdbx_description
1 polymer ?
#
loop_
_entity_poly.entity_id
_entity_poly.type
_entity_poly.pdbx_seq_one_letter_code
_entity_poly.pdbx_strand_id
1 'polypeptide(L)'
;MQEIYFHIDSAERQLLNLSLLEEGAVAPDRDFHDYNRHHYPPSLNLSLFWLEEAHRAYILHDYNNASYSFGVASHYIDDSFVAPHYISGELSSDHSRFESNIAPFFVSCHSTFVEVESTLLQASRHKEDWQIWMATRDPKIPAQAAKEALWALYPIALTTFNTSCGNSKTVFKKRGLFIPFEVSAVLATLGGIFVCWRLLNS
;
A
#
# COMPACT_ATOMS: atom_id res chain seq x y z
N MET A 1 -3.39 -5.19 -0.67
CA MET A 1 -4.07 -6.04 0.34
C MET A 1 -5.30 -6.78 -0.15
N GLN A 2 -6.20 -6.15 -0.90
CA GLN A 2 -7.40 -6.83 -1.43
C GLN A 2 -7.09 -8.11 -2.21
N GLU A 3 -6.05 -8.09 -3.08
CA GLU A 3 -5.60 -9.27 -3.83
C GLU A 3 -5.31 -10.46 -2.90
N ILE A 4 -4.49 -10.25 -1.87
CA ILE A 4 -4.16 -11.28 -0.88
C ILE A 4 -5.42 -11.75 -0.16
N TYR A 5 -6.21 -10.81 0.36
CA TYR A 5 -7.42 -11.12 1.14
C TYR A 5 -8.39 -12.01 0.38
N PHE A 6 -8.69 -11.70 -0.89
CA PHE A 6 -9.66 -12.47 -1.66
C PHE A 6 -9.16 -13.84 -2.12
N HIS A 7 -7.83 -14.05 -2.19
CA HIS A 7 -7.24 -15.32 -2.59
C HIS A 7 -6.89 -16.25 -1.42
N ILE A 8 -7.00 -15.81 -0.17
CA ILE A 8 -6.96 -16.70 1.00
C ILE A 8 -8.22 -17.59 1.01
N ASP A 9 -8.11 -18.81 1.55
CA ASP A 9 -9.25 -19.70 1.72
C ASP A 9 -10.40 -19.01 2.47
N SER A 10 -11.63 -19.36 2.08
CA SER A 10 -12.83 -18.71 2.59
C SER A 10 -13.04 -18.85 4.09
N ALA A 11 -12.54 -19.91 4.73
CA ALA A 11 -12.66 -20.11 6.17
C ALA A 11 -11.81 -19.10 6.93
N GLU A 12 -10.53 -18.97 6.59
CA GLU A 12 -9.64 -18.02 7.26
C GLU A 12 -9.92 -16.57 6.84
N ARG A 13 -10.31 -16.34 5.58
CA ARG A 13 -10.69 -15.00 5.09
C ARG A 13 -11.82 -14.36 5.91
N GLN A 14 -12.77 -15.16 6.40
CA GLN A 14 -13.89 -14.68 7.22
C GLN A 14 -13.48 -14.25 8.63
N LEU A 15 -12.33 -14.75 9.11
CA LEU A 15 -11.77 -14.35 10.40
C LEU A 15 -11.04 -13.01 10.29
N LEU A 16 -10.37 -12.78 9.16
CA LEU A 16 -9.58 -11.59 8.89
C LEU A 16 -10.44 -10.37 8.52
N ASN A 17 -9.93 -9.19 8.84
CA ASN A 17 -10.58 -7.91 8.61
C ASN A 17 -9.88 -7.15 7.49
N LEU A 18 -10.52 -7.07 6.31
CA LEU A 18 -9.97 -6.37 5.15
C LEU A 18 -9.67 -4.88 5.44
N SER A 19 -10.53 -4.20 6.19
CA SER A 19 -10.33 -2.79 6.50
C SER A 19 -9.07 -2.58 7.34
N LEU A 20 -8.77 -3.49 8.27
CA LEU A 20 -7.56 -3.41 9.09
C LEU A 20 -6.30 -3.83 8.32
N LEU A 21 -6.40 -4.77 7.38
CA LEU A 21 -5.31 -5.06 6.44
C LEU A 21 -4.95 -3.81 5.63
N GLU A 22 -5.97 -3.13 5.08
CA GLU A 22 -5.79 -1.89 4.31
C GLU A 22 -5.26 -0.74 5.17
N GLU A 23 -5.74 -0.62 6.41
CA GLU A 23 -5.28 0.40 7.34
C GLU A 23 -3.82 0.17 7.76
N GLY A 24 -3.46 -1.06 8.13
CA GLY A 24 -2.09 -1.41 8.45
C GLY A 24 -1.13 -1.17 7.28
N ALA A 25 -1.57 -1.44 6.06
CA ALA A 25 -0.74 -1.24 4.85
C ALA A 25 -0.43 0.22 4.51
N VAL A 26 -1.07 1.20 5.15
CA VAL A 26 -0.77 2.63 5.00
C VAL A 26 -0.25 3.27 6.29
N ALA A 27 -0.28 2.54 7.41
CA ALA A 27 0.10 3.08 8.71
C ALA A 27 1.57 3.51 8.82
N PRO A 28 2.57 2.84 8.19
CA PRO A 28 3.95 3.31 8.23
C PRO A 28 4.13 4.75 7.77
N ASP A 29 3.57 5.11 6.61
CA ASP A 29 3.61 6.49 6.10
C ASP A 29 2.74 7.46 6.91
N ARG A 30 1.52 7.03 7.24
CA ARG A 30 0.46 7.91 7.75
C ARG A 30 0.58 8.17 9.24
N ASP A 31 0.81 7.11 10.01
CA ASP A 31 0.69 7.11 11.48
C ASP A 31 2.05 7.02 12.16
N PHE A 32 2.97 6.22 11.60
CA PHE A 32 4.32 6.08 12.16
C PHE A 32 5.26 7.16 11.66
N HIS A 33 4.87 7.85 10.58
CA HIS A 33 5.69 8.85 9.88
C HIS A 33 7.08 8.31 9.55
N ASP A 34 7.15 7.03 9.20
CA ASP A 34 8.36 6.44 8.68
C ASP A 34 8.47 6.81 7.21
N TYR A 35 9.57 7.47 6.84
CA TYR A 35 9.85 7.83 5.44
C TYR A 35 11.24 7.34 5.03
N ASN A 36 11.94 6.62 5.91
CA ASN A 36 13.36 6.33 5.75
C ASN A 36 13.67 4.84 5.70
N ARG A 37 12.76 3.98 6.20
CA ARG A 37 13.03 2.55 6.38
C ARG A 37 12.19 1.64 5.49
N HIS A 38 11.70 2.18 4.37
CA HIS A 38 10.75 1.51 3.46
C HIS A 38 11.42 0.56 2.47
N HIS A 39 12.74 0.54 2.42
CA HIS A 39 13.51 -0.32 1.53
C HIS A 39 14.45 -1.24 2.31
N TYR A 40 14.86 -2.34 1.67
CA TYR A 40 15.91 -3.21 2.20
C TYR A 40 17.27 -2.50 2.17
N PRO A 41 18.14 -2.62 3.20
CA PRO A 41 18.00 -3.48 4.39
C PRO A 41 17.16 -2.96 5.56
N PRO A 42 16.92 -1.65 5.78
CA PRO A 42 16.15 -1.18 6.94
C PRO A 42 14.79 -1.86 7.13
N SER A 43 14.07 -2.14 6.03
CA SER A 43 12.74 -2.73 6.04
C SER A 43 12.72 -4.17 6.58
N LEU A 44 13.83 -4.92 6.54
CA LEU A 44 13.85 -6.34 6.92
C LEU A 44 13.40 -6.56 8.37
N ASN A 45 14.00 -5.85 9.31
CA ASN A 45 13.70 -6.02 10.73
C ASN A 45 12.26 -5.59 11.05
N LEU A 46 11.75 -4.57 10.35
CA LEU A 46 10.37 -4.11 10.50
C LEU A 46 9.39 -5.13 9.94
N SER A 47 9.65 -5.66 8.74
CA SER A 47 8.89 -6.74 8.13
C SER A 47 8.82 -7.96 9.05
N LEU A 48 9.96 -8.43 9.56
CA LEU A 48 10.01 -9.60 10.45
C LEU A 48 9.25 -9.36 11.76
N PHE A 49 9.44 -8.19 12.39
CA PHE A 49 8.74 -7.83 13.62
C PHE A 49 7.21 -7.84 13.42
N TRP A 50 6.71 -7.19 12.38
CA TRP A 50 5.27 -7.11 12.14
C TRP A 50 4.68 -8.44 11.66
N LEU A 51 5.43 -9.28 10.95
CA LEU A 51 5.01 -10.65 10.64
C LEU A 51 4.90 -11.52 11.90
N GLU A 52 5.85 -11.39 12.83
CA GLU A 52 5.80 -12.08 14.12
C GLU A 52 4.57 -11.63 14.93
N GLU A 53 4.32 -10.32 15.00
CA GLU A 53 3.13 -9.77 15.66
C GLU A 53 1.83 -10.23 15.01
N ALA A 54 1.77 -10.30 13.67
CA ALA A 54 0.61 -10.80 12.94
C ALA A 54 0.36 -12.28 13.25
N HIS A 55 1.40 -13.12 13.19
CA HIS A 55 1.30 -14.54 13.50
C HIS A 55 0.91 -14.77 14.97
N ARG A 56 1.53 -14.04 15.91
CA ARG A 56 1.22 -14.10 17.33
C ARG A 56 -0.23 -13.72 17.63
N ALA A 57 -0.73 -12.64 17.01
CA ALA A 57 -2.12 -12.25 17.16
C ALA A 57 -3.08 -13.29 16.57
N TYR A 58 -2.72 -13.88 15.42
CA TYR A 58 -3.53 -14.90 14.77
C TYR A 58 -3.70 -16.17 15.62
N ILE A 59 -2.61 -16.70 16.19
CA ILE A 59 -2.67 -17.88 17.07
C ILE A 59 -3.43 -17.61 18.39
N LEU A 60 -3.52 -16.35 18.81
CA LEU A 60 -4.30 -15.91 19.96
C LEU A 60 -5.76 -15.57 19.63
N HIS A 61 -6.18 -15.80 18.39
CA HIS A 61 -7.51 -15.46 17.86
C HIS A 61 -7.84 -13.96 17.88
N ASP A 62 -6.82 -13.10 17.99
CA ASP A 62 -6.96 -11.66 17.83
C ASP A 62 -6.81 -11.28 16.35
N TYR A 63 -7.84 -11.63 15.57
CA TYR A 63 -7.79 -11.49 14.12
C TYR A 63 -7.74 -10.04 13.65
N ASN A 64 -8.20 -9.09 14.47
CA ASN A 64 -8.09 -7.66 14.15
C ASN A 64 -6.64 -7.21 14.21
N ASN A 65 -5.91 -7.51 15.30
CA ASN A 65 -4.48 -7.21 15.36
C ASN A 65 -3.67 -8.04 14.35
N ALA A 66 -4.05 -9.29 14.09
CA ALA A 66 -3.42 -10.09 13.05
C ALA A 66 -3.54 -9.43 11.67
N SER A 67 -4.73 -8.92 11.35
CA SER A 67 -5.02 -8.22 10.09
C SER A 67 -4.22 -6.92 9.98
N TYR A 68 -4.25 -6.09 11.04
CA TYR A 68 -3.52 -4.83 11.06
C TYR A 68 -2.00 -5.04 10.95
N SER A 69 -1.42 -5.89 11.80
CA SER A 69 0.01 -6.15 11.82
C SER A 69 0.50 -6.77 10.50
N PHE A 70 -0.28 -7.66 9.87
CA PHE A 70 0.08 -8.16 8.55
C PHE A 70 0.02 -7.07 7.48
N GLY A 71 -0.98 -6.18 7.54
CA GLY A 71 -1.02 -4.98 6.70
C GLY A 71 0.27 -4.17 6.82
N VAL A 72 0.70 -3.88 8.05
CA VAL A 72 1.94 -3.15 8.30
C VAL A 72 3.18 -3.89 7.78
N ALA A 73 3.29 -5.19 8.02
CA ALA A 73 4.39 -5.99 7.48
C ALA A 73 4.43 -5.93 5.96
N SER A 74 3.26 -6.03 5.32
CA SER A 74 3.14 -6.05 3.88
C SER A 74 3.59 -4.76 3.22
N HIS A 75 3.41 -3.62 3.90
CA HIS A 75 3.89 -2.32 3.44
C HIS A 75 5.43 -2.32 3.29
N TYR A 76 6.15 -2.69 4.35
CA TYR A 76 7.63 -2.74 4.31
C TYR A 76 8.17 -3.76 3.29
N ILE A 77 7.44 -4.85 3.07
CA ILE A 77 7.79 -5.85 2.05
C ILE A 77 7.57 -5.28 0.65
N ASP A 78 6.40 -4.69 0.37
CA ASP A 78 6.02 -4.14 -0.93
C ASP A 78 6.94 -2.99 -1.35
N ASP A 79 7.16 -2.02 -0.46
CA ASP A 79 8.02 -0.86 -0.74
C ASP A 79 9.47 -1.25 -1.03
N SER A 80 9.93 -2.41 -0.55
CA SER A 80 11.27 -2.94 -0.90
C SER A 80 11.40 -3.37 -2.37
N PHE A 81 10.29 -3.53 -3.10
CA PHE A 81 10.32 -3.75 -4.56
C PHE A 81 10.21 -2.44 -5.35
N VAL A 82 9.86 -1.33 -4.70
CA VAL A 82 9.52 -0.07 -5.36
C VAL A 82 10.78 0.79 -5.49
N ALA A 83 11.25 0.92 -6.73
CA ALA A 83 12.52 1.56 -7.07
C ALA A 83 12.77 2.95 -6.43
N PRO A 84 11.79 3.90 -6.41
CA PRO A 84 11.97 5.20 -5.77
C PRO A 84 12.48 5.16 -4.32
N HIS A 85 12.10 4.18 -3.49
CA HIS A 85 12.51 4.16 -2.07
C HIS A 85 14.01 3.93 -1.86
N TYR A 86 14.74 3.53 -2.91
CA TYR A 86 16.19 3.37 -2.90
C TYR A 86 16.96 4.62 -3.35
N ILE A 87 16.25 5.65 -3.81
CA ILE A 87 16.85 6.82 -4.43
C ILE A 87 16.82 7.96 -3.42
N SER A 88 17.93 8.69 -3.30
CA SER A 88 18.01 9.87 -2.45
C SER A 88 17.89 11.13 -3.29
N GLY A 89 16.98 12.03 -2.91
CA GLY A 89 16.80 13.34 -3.56
C GLY A 89 15.97 13.30 -4.83
N GLU A 90 15.27 12.19 -5.07
CA GLU A 90 14.15 12.04 -5.97
C GLU A 90 13.05 13.10 -5.72
N LEU A 91 12.34 13.46 -6.79
CA LEU A 91 11.21 14.38 -6.68
C LEU A 91 9.98 13.61 -6.22
N SER A 92 9.33 14.08 -5.15
CA SER A 92 8.08 13.50 -4.64
C SER A 92 7.00 13.34 -5.73
N SER A 93 6.91 14.26 -6.69
CA SER A 93 5.97 14.14 -7.82
C SER A 93 6.30 12.98 -8.77
N ASP A 94 7.58 12.67 -8.98
CA ASP A 94 7.99 11.52 -9.79
C ASP A 94 7.80 10.21 -9.02
N HIS A 95 8.09 10.21 -7.72
CA HIS A 95 7.80 9.08 -6.82
C HIS A 95 6.31 8.71 -6.89
N SER A 96 5.41 9.65 -6.58
CA SER A 96 3.96 9.38 -6.62
C SER A 96 3.48 8.99 -8.02
N ARG A 97 4.14 9.49 -9.07
CA ARG A 97 3.83 9.08 -10.45
C ARG A 97 4.29 7.65 -10.73
N PHE A 98 5.43 7.19 -10.21
CA PHE A 98 5.89 5.80 -10.34
C PHE A 98 4.87 4.84 -9.75
N GLU A 99 4.45 5.10 -8.51
CA GLU A 99 3.51 4.25 -7.77
C GLU A 99 2.08 4.26 -8.38
N SER A 100 1.64 5.38 -8.96
CA SER A 100 0.30 5.46 -9.55
C SER A 100 0.23 4.97 -11.01
N ASN A 101 1.36 4.95 -11.73
CA ASN A 101 1.48 4.60 -13.14
C ASN A 101 1.67 3.09 -13.37
N ILE A 102 0.84 2.26 -12.74
CA ILE A 102 0.93 0.81 -12.85
C ILE A 102 0.07 0.28 -14.02
N ALA A 103 0.69 -0.43 -14.96
CA ALA A 103 0.00 -1.20 -16.00
C ALA A 103 -0.80 -2.36 -15.40
N PRO A 104 -1.90 -2.81 -16.03
CA PRO A 104 -2.63 -3.99 -15.56
C PRO A 104 -1.73 -5.24 -15.56
N PHE A 105 -1.79 -6.01 -14.48
CA PHE A 105 -1.09 -7.28 -14.34
C PHE A 105 -1.97 -8.29 -13.58
N PHE A 106 -1.55 -9.54 -13.56
CA PHE A 106 -2.22 -10.62 -12.83
C PHE A 106 -1.19 -11.53 -12.17
N VAL A 107 -1.46 -11.94 -10.93
CA VAL A 107 -0.65 -12.88 -10.17
C VAL A 107 -1.58 -13.90 -9.52
N SER A 108 -1.41 -15.17 -9.88
CA SER A 108 -2.10 -16.26 -9.20
C SER A 108 -1.54 -16.44 -7.79
N CYS A 109 -2.43 -16.67 -6.83
CA CYS A 109 -2.04 -17.19 -5.52
C CYS A 109 -1.26 -18.50 -5.68
N HIS A 110 -0.24 -18.65 -4.86
CA HIS A 110 0.60 -19.84 -4.79
C HIS A 110 1.18 -19.98 -3.37
N SER A 111 1.65 -21.20 -3.05
CA SER A 111 2.13 -21.57 -1.72
C SER A 111 3.61 -21.95 -1.71
N THR A 112 4.37 -21.53 -2.72
CA THR A 112 5.82 -21.78 -2.78
C THR A 112 6.50 -21.03 -1.65
N PHE A 113 7.20 -21.75 -0.77
CA PHE A 113 7.92 -21.14 0.34
C PHE A 113 8.87 -20.04 -0.14
N VAL A 114 8.85 -18.91 0.57
CA VAL A 114 9.77 -17.80 0.37
C VAL A 114 10.44 -17.46 1.69
N GLU A 115 11.71 -17.13 1.62
CA GLU A 115 12.50 -16.67 2.75
C GLU A 115 12.61 -15.14 2.64
N VAL A 116 12.16 -14.44 3.69
CA VAL A 116 11.91 -12.99 3.61
C VAL A 116 13.21 -12.21 3.34
N GLU A 117 14.32 -12.57 3.98
CA GLU A 117 15.59 -11.86 3.79
C GLU A 117 16.09 -11.98 2.35
N SER A 118 16.18 -13.20 1.80
CA SER A 118 16.59 -13.39 0.40
C SER A 118 15.63 -12.76 -0.59
N THR A 119 14.33 -12.68 -0.26
CA THR A 119 13.33 -12.01 -1.09
C THR A 119 13.56 -10.50 -1.13
N LEU A 120 13.71 -9.85 0.03
CA LEU A 120 13.95 -8.41 0.10
C LEU A 120 15.33 -8.02 -0.44
N LEU A 121 16.34 -8.88 -0.27
CA LEU A 121 17.65 -8.71 -0.90
C LEU A 121 17.54 -8.72 -2.43
N GLN A 122 16.74 -9.61 -3.00
CA GLN A 122 16.48 -9.63 -4.45
C GLN A 122 15.71 -8.38 -4.89
N ALA A 123 14.69 -7.98 -4.13
CA ALA A 123 13.89 -6.79 -4.39
C ALA A 123 14.75 -5.51 -4.47
N SER A 124 15.83 -5.44 -3.68
CA SER A 124 16.76 -4.29 -3.69
C SER A 124 17.45 -4.00 -5.04
N ARG A 125 17.40 -4.94 -5.99
CA ARG A 125 17.90 -4.74 -7.36
C ARG A 125 16.98 -3.82 -8.17
N HIS A 126 15.71 -3.70 -7.80
CA HIS A 126 14.78 -2.78 -8.48
C HIS A 126 15.21 -1.30 -8.41
N LYS A 127 16.16 -0.93 -7.54
CA LYS A 127 16.75 0.42 -7.57
C LYS A 127 17.26 0.84 -8.97
N GLU A 128 17.71 -0.13 -9.78
CA GLU A 128 18.19 0.12 -11.15
C GLU A 128 17.05 0.54 -12.09
N ASP A 129 15.81 0.11 -11.80
CA ASP A 129 14.63 0.40 -12.63
C ASP A 129 14.22 1.87 -12.59
N TRP A 130 14.64 2.62 -11.57
CA TRP A 130 14.30 4.04 -11.44
C TRP A 130 14.75 4.85 -12.66
N GLN A 131 16.00 4.70 -13.10
CA GLN A 131 16.52 5.46 -14.22
C GLN A 131 15.87 5.05 -15.54
N ILE A 132 15.56 3.76 -15.69
CA ILE A 132 14.85 3.22 -16.85
C ILE A 132 13.46 3.83 -16.92
N TRP A 133 12.73 3.84 -15.79
CA TRP A 133 11.40 4.43 -15.72
C TRP A 133 11.44 5.94 -15.92
N MET A 134 12.40 6.67 -15.35
CA MET A 134 12.52 8.11 -15.55
C MET A 134 12.69 8.47 -17.03
N ALA A 135 13.44 7.67 -17.79
CA ALA A 135 13.66 7.86 -19.22
C ALA A 135 12.46 7.47 -20.10
N THR A 136 11.75 6.41 -19.74
CA THR A 136 10.73 5.78 -20.62
C THR A 136 9.30 6.08 -20.19
N ARG A 137 9.09 6.30 -18.89
CA ARG A 137 7.79 6.31 -18.21
C ARG A 137 6.96 5.06 -18.53
N ASP A 138 7.61 3.92 -18.74
CA ASP A 138 6.93 2.66 -19.06
C ASP A 138 6.18 2.13 -17.83
N PRO A 139 4.82 2.06 -17.87
CA PRO A 139 4.01 1.59 -16.75
C PRO A 139 4.22 0.10 -16.42
N LYS A 140 4.92 -0.66 -17.26
CA LYS A 140 5.27 -2.06 -17.00
C LYS A 140 6.33 -2.21 -15.93
N ILE A 141 7.17 -1.20 -15.72
CA ILE A 141 8.23 -1.23 -14.70
C ILE A 141 7.61 -1.26 -13.29
N PRO A 142 6.79 -0.29 -12.86
CA PRO A 142 6.12 -0.37 -11.56
C PRO A 142 5.13 -1.55 -11.47
N ALA A 143 4.55 -1.99 -12.59
CA ALA A 143 3.71 -3.20 -12.61
C ALA A 143 4.50 -4.49 -12.32
N GLN A 144 5.75 -4.58 -12.78
CA GLN A 144 6.60 -5.73 -12.49
C GLN A 144 6.99 -5.75 -11.00
N ALA A 145 7.35 -4.61 -10.43
CA ALA A 145 7.60 -4.48 -8.98
C ALA A 145 6.38 -4.94 -8.16
N ALA A 146 5.19 -4.40 -8.45
CA ALA A 146 3.95 -4.77 -7.76
C ALA A 146 3.60 -6.26 -7.93
N LYS A 147 3.90 -6.85 -9.09
CA LYS A 147 3.71 -8.27 -9.36
C LYS A 147 4.65 -9.14 -8.52
N GLU A 148 5.92 -8.77 -8.41
CA GLU A 148 6.91 -9.51 -7.63
C GLU A 148 6.64 -9.39 -6.12
N ALA A 149 6.24 -8.21 -5.66
CA ALA A 149 5.81 -8.00 -4.29
C ALA A 149 4.59 -8.88 -3.93
N LEU A 150 3.55 -8.89 -4.78
CA LEU A 150 2.41 -9.80 -4.58
C LEU A 150 2.82 -11.27 -4.65
N TRP A 151 3.78 -11.61 -5.52
CA TRP A 151 4.29 -12.95 -5.61
C TRP A 151 4.95 -13.37 -4.29
N ALA A 152 5.76 -12.51 -3.68
CA ALA A 152 6.33 -12.75 -2.36
C ALA A 152 5.28 -12.82 -1.24
N LEU A 153 4.31 -11.91 -1.26
CA LEU A 153 3.35 -11.75 -0.17
C LEU A 153 2.34 -12.91 -0.07
N TYR A 154 2.03 -13.61 -1.17
CA TYR A 154 1.12 -14.75 -1.13
C TYR A 154 1.56 -15.84 -0.15
N PRO A 155 2.70 -16.53 -0.36
CA PRO A 155 3.15 -17.58 0.54
C PRO A 155 3.42 -17.08 1.96
N ILE A 156 3.83 -15.82 2.12
CA ILE A 156 3.98 -15.19 3.45
C ILE A 156 2.62 -15.12 4.15
N ALA A 157 1.58 -14.58 3.50
CA ALA A 157 0.22 -14.52 4.06
C ALA A 157 -0.32 -15.92 4.41
N LEU A 158 -0.15 -16.88 3.50
CA LEU A 158 -0.59 -18.26 3.71
C LEU A 158 0.08 -18.89 4.93
N THR A 159 1.38 -18.63 5.11
CA THR A 159 2.13 -19.10 6.28
C THR A 159 1.69 -18.39 7.55
N THR A 160 1.58 -17.06 7.54
CA THR A 160 1.17 -16.25 8.70
C THR A 160 -0.20 -16.64 9.24
N PHE A 161 -1.15 -16.95 8.35
CA PHE A 161 -2.52 -17.29 8.72
C PHE A 161 -2.80 -18.81 8.68
N ASN A 162 -1.77 -19.63 8.52
CA ASN A 162 -1.87 -21.09 8.44
C ASN A 162 -3.02 -21.56 7.52
N THR A 163 -3.05 -21.05 6.29
CA THR A 163 -4.13 -21.24 5.32
C THR A 163 -3.56 -21.60 3.95
N SER A 164 -4.44 -21.75 2.95
CA SER A 164 -4.09 -22.09 1.58
C SER A 164 -4.76 -21.13 0.59
N CYS A 165 -4.38 -21.23 -0.69
CA CYS A 165 -5.06 -20.47 -1.73
C CYS A 165 -6.51 -20.94 -1.87
N GLY A 166 -7.45 -20.01 -1.73
CA GLY A 166 -8.87 -20.24 -2.01
C GLY A 166 -9.17 -20.24 -3.52
N ASN A 167 -10.31 -20.84 -3.90
CA ASN A 167 -10.77 -20.94 -5.29
C ASN A 167 -11.36 -19.64 -5.88
N SER A 168 -11.16 -18.49 -5.24
CA SER A 168 -11.82 -17.24 -5.64
C SER A 168 -11.04 -16.57 -6.78
N LYS A 169 -11.61 -16.54 -7.99
CA LYS A 169 -11.08 -15.71 -9.09
C LYS A 169 -11.61 -14.29 -8.93
N THR A 170 -10.78 -13.35 -8.50
CA THR A 170 -11.16 -11.94 -8.48
C THR A 170 -10.59 -11.23 -9.71
N VAL A 171 -11.45 -10.61 -10.53
CA VAL A 171 -11.03 -9.72 -11.61
C VAL A 171 -11.00 -8.31 -11.04
N PHE A 172 -9.80 -7.78 -10.78
CA PHE A 172 -9.65 -6.40 -10.30
C PHE A 172 -9.97 -5.41 -11.42
N LYS A 173 -11.09 -4.69 -11.27
CA LYS A 173 -11.32 -3.43 -11.97
C LYS A 173 -10.82 -2.31 -11.06
N LYS A 174 -9.73 -1.65 -11.46
CA LYS A 174 -9.17 -0.47 -10.78
C LYS A 174 -10.31 0.51 -10.46
N ARG A 175 -10.64 0.70 -9.17
CA ARG A 175 -11.48 1.83 -8.74
C ARG A 175 -10.65 3.08 -8.93
N GLY A 176 -11.15 4.01 -9.76
CA GLY A 176 -10.57 5.34 -9.87
C GLY A 176 -10.51 5.98 -8.49
N LEU A 177 -9.31 6.42 -8.11
CA LEU A 177 -9.04 7.16 -6.89
C LEU A 177 -9.88 8.44 -6.92
N PHE A 178 -10.95 8.48 -6.12
CA PHE A 178 -11.64 9.73 -5.81
C PHE A 178 -10.74 10.50 -4.85
N ILE A 179 -10.03 11.50 -5.38
CA ILE A 179 -9.47 12.58 -4.55
C ILE A 179 -10.65 13.53 -4.27
N PRO A 180 -11.11 13.69 -3.02
CA PRO A 180 -12.03 14.78 -2.71
C PRO A 180 -11.26 16.09 -2.88
N PHE A 181 -11.58 16.82 -3.95
CA PHE A 181 -11.15 18.20 -4.11
C PHE A 181 -11.95 19.02 -3.09
N GLU A 182 -11.35 19.33 -1.93
CA GLU A 182 -11.90 20.35 -1.06
C GLU A 182 -11.86 21.70 -1.79
N VAL A 183 -13.06 22.19 -2.12
CA VAL A 183 -13.26 23.56 -2.58
C VAL A 183 -13.02 24.47 -1.38
N SER A 184 -11.83 25.08 -1.32
CA SER A 184 -11.60 26.22 -0.44
C SER A 184 -12.50 27.37 -0.88
N ALA A 185 -13.64 27.52 -0.21
CA ALA A 185 -14.49 28.70 -0.29
C ALA A 185 -13.74 29.89 0.34
N VAL A 186 -13.18 30.74 -0.52
CA VAL A 186 -12.70 32.07 -0.12
C VAL A 186 -13.92 32.93 0.20
N LEU A 187 -14.24 33.03 1.48
CA LEU A 187 -15.07 34.09 2.05
C LEU A 187 -14.20 35.36 2.13
N ALA A 188 -14.22 36.17 1.07
CA ALA A 188 -13.76 37.54 1.10
C ALA A 188 -14.96 38.45 1.42
N THR A 189 -15.03 38.89 2.66
CA THR A 189 -15.94 39.92 3.14
C THR A 189 -15.51 41.31 2.66
N LEU A 190 -16.51 42.04 2.16
CA LEU A 190 -16.78 43.47 2.35
C LEU A 190 -15.79 44.52 1.80
N GLY A 191 -16.26 45.27 0.79
CA GLY A 191 -15.64 46.51 0.34
C GLY A 191 -16.45 47.33 -0.67
N GLY A 192 -17.56 47.93 -0.22
CA GLY A 192 -18.20 49.12 -0.82
C GLY A 192 -18.97 48.95 -2.15
N ILE A 193 -19.96 49.76 -2.52
CA ILE A 193 -20.54 51.02 -2.01
C ILE A 193 -21.86 51.25 -2.79
N PHE A 194 -22.91 51.69 -2.08
CA PHE A 194 -24.09 52.48 -2.50
C PHE A 194 -25.04 51.90 -3.58
N VAL A 195 -26.38 51.96 -3.45
CA VAL A 195 -27.21 53.18 -3.36
C VAL A 195 -28.57 52.90 -2.68
N CYS A 196 -28.87 53.71 -1.65
CA CYS A 196 -30.12 54.44 -1.35
C CYS A 196 -31.50 53.85 -1.77
N TRP A 197 -32.39 53.60 -0.79
CA TRP A 197 -33.58 54.44 -0.59
C TRP A 197 -34.17 54.27 0.83
N ARG A 198 -34.95 55.26 1.24
CA ARG A 198 -35.22 55.72 2.62
C ARG A 198 -36.68 55.47 3.01
N LEU A 199 -36.98 55.67 4.30
CA LEU A 199 -38.27 55.90 5.00
C LEU A 199 -38.78 54.66 5.78
N LEU A 200 -39.14 54.72 7.08
CA LEU A 200 -39.83 55.76 7.85
C LEU A 200 -39.45 55.78 9.37
N ASN A 201 -39.26 57.00 9.89
CA ASN A 201 -39.78 57.63 11.12
C ASN A 201 -39.86 56.88 12.48
N SER A 202 -39.02 57.29 13.45
CA SER A 202 -39.36 58.17 14.60
C SER A 202 -38.17 58.29 15.55
#